data_AF-A0A1B6DRG6-F1
#
_entry.id   AF-A0A1B6DRG6-F1
#
_cell.length_a   1.000
_cell.length_b   1.000
_cell.length_c   1.000
_cell.angle_alpha   90.00
_cell.angle_beta   90.00
_cell.angle_gamma   90.00
#
_symmetry.space_group_name_H-M   'P 1'
#
loop_
_entity.id
_entity.type
_entity.pdbx_description
1 polymer ?
#
loop_
_entity_poly.entity_id
_entity_poly.type
_entity_poly.pdbx_seq_one_letter_code
_entity_poly.pdbx_strand_id
1 'polypeptide(L)'
;VLDNKAGLFQRVRYEETEMEIEDEVDILMSSDIMAAQMSTKSITFTRAQSGWIFREDRKEMVGPFNSDFYIINGMLLESRKRREHLSEEDLQKNKAIMESLTKGNTQGLDANGEQPMRRNSLTPPPESHVSWLDYICAPAGDHPTLGRELVHKETSKAFKATVAMSPDFPLSVDMLLNVLEVITPFKHFNKLREFVQMKLPPGFPVKIDIPILPTVTAKITFQEFAFRNDIKPELFEIPAHYIEDPTRFPDL
;
A
#
# COMPACT_ATOMS: atom_id res chain seq x y z
N VAL A 1 -11.95 -14.11 -12.12
CA VAL A 1 -12.70 -12.84 -12.25
C VAL A 1 -13.95 -13.10 -13.08
N LEU A 2 -15.10 -12.54 -12.67
CA LEU A 2 -16.41 -12.77 -13.31
C LEU A 2 -16.90 -11.48 -14.01
N ASP A 3 -17.39 -11.59 -15.24
CA ASP A 3 -18.18 -10.56 -15.90
C ASP A 3 -19.66 -10.95 -15.92
N ASN A 4 -20.40 -10.44 -14.93
CA ASN A 4 -21.80 -10.80 -14.77
C ASN A 4 -22.72 -10.25 -15.87
N LYS A 5 -22.30 -9.21 -16.61
CA LYS A 5 -23.10 -8.65 -17.72
C LYS A 5 -22.96 -9.48 -18.99
N ALA A 6 -21.74 -9.96 -19.25
CA ALA A 6 -21.44 -10.78 -20.42
C ALA A 6 -21.67 -12.28 -20.19
N GLY A 7 -21.83 -12.71 -18.93
CA GLY A 7 -21.87 -14.13 -18.59
C GLY A 7 -20.54 -14.80 -18.90
N LEU A 8 -19.43 -14.13 -18.60
CA LEU A 8 -18.08 -14.63 -18.87
C LEU A 8 -17.29 -14.75 -17.57
N PHE A 9 -16.30 -15.62 -17.57
CA PHE A 9 -15.30 -15.66 -16.50
C PHE A 9 -13.90 -15.87 -17.05
N GLN A 10 -12.92 -15.35 -16.34
CA GLN A 10 -11.50 -15.60 -16.59
C GLN A 10 -10.91 -16.16 -15.30
N ARG A 11 -10.25 -17.32 -15.37
CA ARG A 11 -9.39 -17.75 -14.27
C ARG A 11 -8.13 -16.90 -14.30
N VAL A 12 -7.79 -16.29 -13.16
CA VAL A 12 -6.53 -15.56 -13.00
C VAL A 12 -5.43 -16.58 -13.23
N ARG A 13 -4.63 -16.38 -14.28
CA ARG A 13 -3.46 -17.20 -14.56
C ARG A 13 -2.27 -16.48 -13.94
N TYR A 14 -1.43 -17.22 -13.24
CA TYR A 14 -0.13 -16.72 -12.78
C TYR A 14 0.98 -17.07 -13.78
N GLU A 15 0.61 -17.51 -15.00
CA GLU A 15 1.58 -17.75 -16.08
C GLU A 15 1.93 -16.40 -16.69
N GLU A 16 2.86 -15.69 -16.05
CA GLU A 16 3.52 -14.53 -16.64
C GLU A 16 4.27 -14.98 -17.89
N THR A 17 4.07 -14.27 -19.00
CA THR A 17 4.85 -14.50 -20.21
C THR A 17 6.31 -14.13 -19.96
N GLU A 18 7.24 -14.75 -20.68
CA GLU A 18 8.67 -14.41 -20.58
C GLU A 18 8.92 -12.90 -20.79
N MET A 19 8.12 -12.28 -21.66
CA MET A 19 8.18 -10.83 -21.93
C MET A 19 7.72 -9.99 -20.72
N GLU A 20 6.62 -10.36 -20.06
CA GLU A 20 6.14 -9.67 -18.85
C GLU A 20 7.15 -9.79 -17.71
N ILE A 21 7.76 -10.97 -17.55
CA ILE A 21 8.82 -11.20 -16.56
C ILE A 21 10.03 -10.31 -16.88
N GLU A 22 10.48 -10.26 -18.13
CA GLU A 22 11.60 -9.41 -18.54
C GLU A 22 11.32 -7.93 -18.29
N ASP A 23 10.10 -7.47 -18.57
CA ASP A 23 9.70 -6.08 -18.37
C ASP A 23 9.59 -5.75 -16.87
N GLU A 24 9.06 -6.65 -16.04
CA GLU A 24 9.07 -6.49 -14.58
C GLU A 24 10.50 -6.41 -14.04
N VAL A 25 11.38 -7.30 -14.52
CA VAL A 25 12.80 -7.28 -14.13
C VAL A 25 13.46 -5.96 -14.52
N ASP A 26 13.25 -5.44 -15.72
CA ASP A 26 13.82 -4.16 -16.15
C ASP A 26 13.33 -2.99 -15.27
N ILE A 27 12.02 -2.97 -14.94
CA ILE A 27 11.44 -1.99 -14.03
C ILE A 27 12.07 -2.10 -12.63
N LEU A 28 12.19 -3.31 -12.07
CA LEU A 28 12.79 -3.52 -10.75
C LEU A 28 14.27 -3.13 -10.73
N MET A 29 14.98 -3.36 -11.82
CA MET A 29 16.38 -3.00 -11.96
C MET A 29 16.59 -1.49 -12.15
N SER A 30 15.65 -0.76 -12.74
CA SER A 30 15.75 0.69 -13.00
C SER A 30 15.03 1.57 -11.97
N SER A 31 14.20 0.97 -11.11
CA SER A 31 13.48 1.68 -10.05
C SER A 31 14.21 1.66 -8.71
N ASP A 32 13.87 2.63 -7.87
CA ASP A 32 14.43 2.68 -6.52
C ASP A 32 13.90 1.52 -5.67
N ILE A 33 14.79 0.82 -4.96
CA ILE A 33 14.36 -0.16 -3.97
C ILE A 33 13.84 0.61 -2.76
N MET A 34 12.53 0.55 -2.53
CA MET A 34 11.88 1.27 -1.45
C MET A 34 11.17 0.32 -0.49
N ALA A 35 11.42 0.53 0.81
CA ALA A 35 10.64 -0.06 1.88
C ALA A 35 10.01 1.08 2.69
N ALA A 36 8.69 1.02 2.87
CA ALA A 36 7.95 2.00 3.67
C ALA A 36 7.13 1.28 4.74
N GLN A 37 7.22 1.81 5.95
CA GLN A 37 6.55 1.31 7.14
C GLN A 37 5.85 2.47 7.84
N MET A 38 4.63 2.23 8.28
CA MET A 38 3.92 3.13 9.17
C MET A 38 4.17 2.69 10.61
N SER A 39 4.84 3.52 11.40
CA SER A 39 5.04 3.28 12.82
C SER A 39 3.86 3.83 13.62
N THR A 40 3.29 2.95 14.45
CA THR A 40 2.07 3.21 15.22
C THR A 40 2.29 3.17 16.74
N LYS A 41 3.56 3.04 17.17
CA LYS A 41 3.95 2.81 18.57
C LYS A 41 3.53 3.92 19.55
N SER A 42 3.35 5.15 19.07
CA SER A 42 3.10 6.34 19.88
C SER A 42 1.86 7.12 19.43
N ILE A 43 0.85 6.42 18.91
CA ILE A 43 -0.36 7.08 18.41
C ILE A 43 -1.23 7.59 19.56
N THR A 44 -1.73 8.82 19.41
CA THR A 44 -2.77 9.39 20.27
C THR A 44 -3.90 9.99 19.43
N PHE A 45 -5.10 10.05 20.01
CA PHE A 45 -6.30 10.58 19.36
C PHE A 45 -6.73 11.87 20.02
N THR A 46 -7.01 12.90 19.22
CA THR A 46 -7.56 14.17 19.69
C THR A 46 -8.79 14.53 18.87
N ARG A 47 -9.83 15.11 19.48
CA ARG A 47 -11.01 15.60 18.77
C ARG A 47 -10.59 16.52 17.61
N ALA A 48 -11.07 16.23 16.41
CA ALA A 48 -10.94 17.15 15.30
C ALA A 48 -11.88 18.33 15.57
N GLN A 49 -11.44 19.55 15.27
CA GLN A 49 -12.25 20.76 15.46
C GLN A 49 -12.48 21.45 14.13
N SER A 50 -13.67 22.02 13.96
CA SER A 50 -14.07 22.83 12.80
C SER A 50 -14.43 24.24 13.24
N GLY A 51 -14.29 25.22 12.33
CA GLY A 51 -14.63 26.62 12.56
C GLY A 51 -13.42 27.54 12.74
N TRP A 52 -13.48 28.72 12.10
CA TRP A 52 -12.35 29.67 12.05
C TRP A 52 -12.34 30.65 13.24
N ILE A 53 -13.52 31.00 13.77
CA ILE A 53 -13.70 31.97 14.87
C ILE A 53 -14.17 31.28 16.15
N PHE A 54 -15.10 30.33 16.02
CA PHE A 54 -15.52 29.45 17.11
C PHE A 54 -15.13 28.02 16.73
N ARG A 55 -14.28 27.40 17.54
CA ARG A 55 -13.88 26.00 17.34
C ARG A 55 -14.88 25.10 18.05
N GLU A 56 -15.49 24.20 17.31
CA GLU A 56 -16.37 23.16 17.84
C GLU A 56 -15.83 21.79 17.43
N ASP A 57 -16.10 20.77 18.24
CA ASP A 57 -15.80 19.39 17.89
C ASP A 57 -16.50 19.00 16.59
N ARG A 58 -15.72 18.52 15.63
CA ARG A 58 -16.18 18.16 14.30
C ARG A 58 -17.01 16.88 14.36
N LYS A 59 -18.27 17.01 13.98
CA LYS A 59 -19.22 15.91 13.78
C LYS A 59 -19.80 15.99 12.39
N GLU A 60 -19.74 14.91 11.64
CA GLU A 60 -20.30 14.82 10.28
C GLU A 60 -20.89 13.42 10.05
N MET A 61 -21.75 13.30 9.05
CA MET A 61 -22.25 12.00 8.62
C MET A 61 -21.24 11.33 7.68
N VAL A 62 -20.99 10.04 7.88
CA VAL A 62 -20.31 9.18 6.91
C VAL A 62 -21.31 8.14 6.44
N GLY A 63 -21.79 8.30 5.20
CA GLY A 63 -22.97 7.57 4.74
C GLY A 63 -24.16 7.91 5.64
N PRO A 64 -24.88 6.92 6.21
CA PRO A 64 -25.99 7.15 7.12
C PRO A 64 -25.57 7.34 8.60
N PHE A 65 -24.28 7.25 8.93
CA PHE A 65 -23.82 7.16 10.32
C PHE A 65 -23.31 8.49 10.87
N ASN A 66 -23.89 8.95 11.98
CA ASN A 66 -23.38 10.10 12.72
C ASN A 66 -22.01 9.77 13.29
N SER A 67 -21.02 10.60 12.96
CA SER A 67 -19.62 10.29 13.23
C SER A 67 -18.89 11.45 13.85
N ASP A 68 -18.12 11.09 14.86
CA ASP A 68 -17.25 11.93 15.64
C ASP A 68 -15.84 11.88 15.04
N PHE A 69 -15.26 13.03 14.65
CA PHE A 69 -13.97 13.05 13.97
C PHE A 69 -12.82 13.24 14.96
N TYR A 70 -11.73 12.49 14.74
CA TYR A 70 -10.51 12.54 15.51
C TYR A 70 -9.30 12.66 14.60
N ILE A 71 -8.33 13.46 15.03
CA ILE A 71 -6.99 13.52 14.45
C ILE A 71 -6.15 12.44 15.12
N ILE A 72 -5.46 11.65 14.30
CA ILE A 72 -4.49 10.66 14.73
C ILE A 72 -3.12 11.34 14.75
N ASN A 73 -2.55 11.50 15.94
CA ASN A 73 -1.24 12.12 16.16
C ASN A 73 -0.17 11.06 16.36
N GLY A 74 1.10 11.40 16.12
CA GLY A 74 2.23 10.52 16.41
C GLY A 74 2.46 9.42 15.39
N MET A 75 1.78 9.45 14.23
CA MET A 75 2.05 8.56 13.12
C MET A 75 3.32 8.99 12.38
N LEU A 76 4.25 8.06 12.22
CA LEU A 76 5.50 8.26 11.48
C LEU A 76 5.54 7.30 10.29
N LEU A 77 5.78 7.83 9.09
CA LEU A 77 6.16 7.03 7.94
C LEU A 77 7.68 6.94 7.90
N GLU A 78 8.18 5.75 8.17
CA GLU A 78 9.59 5.40 8.03
C GLU A 78 9.77 4.83 6.61
N SER A 79 10.54 5.53 5.78
CA SER A 79 10.89 5.07 4.45
C SER A 79 12.40 4.90 4.33
N ARG A 80 12.79 3.72 3.84
CA ARG A 80 14.15 3.37 3.47
C ARG A 80 14.20 3.20 1.97
N LYS A 81 15.27 3.73 1.37
CA LYS A 81 15.46 3.74 -0.08
C LYS A 81 16.90 3.37 -0.40
N ARG A 82 17.12 2.44 -1.34
CA ARG A 82 18.44 2.02 -1.84
C ARG A 82 18.54 2.27 -3.35
N ARG A 83 19.74 2.66 -3.81
CA ARG A 83 19.95 3.18 -5.18
C ARG A 83 21.32 2.85 -5.79
N GLU A 84 22.14 2.05 -5.13
CA GLU A 84 23.47 1.67 -5.64
C GLU A 84 23.43 0.83 -6.93
N HIS A 85 22.27 0.29 -7.29
CA HIS A 85 22.00 -0.43 -8.54
C HIS A 85 21.49 0.47 -9.68
N LEU A 86 21.33 1.77 -9.43
CA LEU A 86 20.81 2.73 -10.38
C LEU A 86 21.93 3.51 -11.08
N SER A 87 21.74 3.73 -12.38
CA SER A 87 22.56 4.66 -13.14
C SER A 87 22.14 6.11 -12.89
N GLU A 88 22.95 7.08 -13.34
CA GLU A 88 22.58 8.50 -13.26
C GLU A 88 21.32 8.82 -14.05
N GLU A 89 21.11 8.15 -15.19
CA GLU A 89 19.90 8.27 -16.00
C GLU A 89 18.67 7.73 -15.26
N ASP A 90 18.78 6.56 -14.62
CA ASP A 90 17.70 5.97 -13.81
C ASP A 90 17.32 6.91 -12.66
N LEU A 91 18.31 7.50 -11.99
CA LEU A 91 18.08 8.45 -10.91
C LEU A 91 17.31 9.69 -11.38
N GLN A 92 17.61 10.19 -12.58
CA GLN A 92 16.91 11.31 -13.19
C GLN A 92 15.48 10.93 -13.59
N LYS A 93 15.28 9.77 -14.24
CA LYS A 93 13.96 9.24 -14.61
C LYS A 93 13.08 9.04 -13.37
N ASN A 94 13.58 8.36 -12.34
CA ASN A 94 12.85 8.12 -11.09
C ASN A 94 12.49 9.42 -10.37
N LYS A 95 13.37 10.43 -10.40
CA LYS A 95 13.08 11.75 -9.85
C LYS A 95 11.96 12.43 -10.65
N ALA A 96 12.00 12.38 -11.98
CA ALA A 96 10.97 12.96 -12.83
C ALA A 96 9.59 12.30 -12.62
N ILE A 97 9.53 10.97 -12.53
CA ILE A 97 8.31 10.20 -12.23
C ILE A 97 7.74 10.59 -10.86
N MET A 98 8.58 10.69 -9.84
CA MET A 98 8.13 11.10 -8.50
C MET A 98 7.62 12.54 -8.47
N GLU A 99 8.27 13.45 -9.20
CA GLU A 99 7.83 14.83 -9.33
C GLU A 99 6.51 14.96 -10.11
N SER A 100 6.33 14.19 -11.18
CA SER A 100 5.12 14.20 -12.01
C SER A 100 3.91 13.70 -11.21
N LEU A 101 4.08 12.61 -10.45
CA LEU A 101 3.07 12.08 -9.53
C LEU A 101 2.70 13.10 -8.45
N THR A 102 3.69 13.77 -7.85
CA THR A 102 3.45 14.76 -6.79
C THR A 102 2.79 16.04 -7.31
N LYS A 103 3.03 16.41 -8.57
CA LYS A 103 2.45 17.60 -9.21
C LYS A 103 1.12 17.30 -9.91
N GLY A 104 0.67 16.04 -9.92
CA GLY A 104 -0.56 15.61 -10.59
C GLY A 104 -0.52 15.72 -12.12
N ASN A 105 0.68 15.72 -12.72
CA ASN A 105 0.85 15.82 -14.17
C ASN A 105 1.26 14.46 -14.75
N THR A 106 0.32 13.70 -15.31
CA THR A 106 0.56 12.36 -15.85
C THR A 106 1.12 12.35 -17.28
N GLN A 107 1.33 13.51 -17.90
CA GLN A 107 1.71 13.65 -19.32
C GLN A 107 3.10 13.09 -19.70
N GLY A 108 3.89 12.58 -18.75
CA GLY A 108 5.25 12.08 -19.00
C GLY A 108 5.48 10.61 -18.66
N LEU A 109 4.45 9.86 -18.28
CA LEU A 109 4.59 8.42 -18.00
C LEU A 109 4.54 7.57 -19.27
N ASP A 110 3.85 8.08 -20.31
CA ASP A 110 3.76 7.45 -21.64
C ASP A 110 4.43 8.36 -22.68
N ALA A 111 5.77 8.40 -22.67
CA ALA A 111 6.49 8.97 -23.80
C ALA A 111 6.51 7.95 -24.95
N ASN A 112 5.41 7.95 -25.71
CA ASN A 112 5.21 7.24 -26.98
C ASN A 112 5.12 5.71 -26.82
N GLY A 113 4.28 5.04 -27.61
CA GLY A 113 4.15 3.57 -27.63
C GLY A 113 5.40 2.83 -28.17
N GLU A 114 6.58 3.29 -27.79
CA GLU A 114 7.87 2.63 -27.99
C GLU A 114 8.02 1.55 -26.92
N GLN A 115 8.46 0.36 -27.31
CA GLN A 115 8.76 -0.71 -26.37
C GLN A 115 9.79 -0.18 -25.34
N PRO A 116 9.63 -0.49 -24.04
CA PRO A 116 10.59 -0.07 -23.03
C PRO A 116 11.98 -0.52 -23.46
N MET A 117 12.86 0.46 -23.72
CA MET A 117 14.21 0.19 -24.17
C MET A 117 14.99 -0.40 -23.00
N ARG A 118 15.11 -1.73 -22.98
CA ARG A 118 15.79 -2.48 -21.92
C ARG A 118 17.21 -1.99 -21.75
N ARG A 119 17.56 -1.62 -20.52
CA ARG A 119 18.88 -1.03 -20.26
C ARG A 119 19.96 -2.10 -20.21
N ASN A 120 21.18 -1.73 -20.57
CA ASN A 120 22.34 -2.59 -20.30
C ASN A 120 22.59 -2.68 -18.79
N SER A 121 23.07 -3.84 -18.33
CA SER A 121 23.50 -4.01 -16.94
C SER A 121 24.61 -3.02 -16.59
N LEU A 122 24.61 -2.55 -15.33
CA LEU A 122 25.70 -1.74 -14.80
C LEU A 122 27.04 -2.49 -14.87
N THR A 123 28.14 -1.74 -15.01
CA THR A 123 29.49 -2.30 -14.97
C THR A 123 29.73 -3.05 -13.66
N PRO A 124 30.41 -4.22 -13.66
CA PRO A 124 30.68 -4.97 -12.45
C PRO A 124 31.30 -4.11 -11.34
N PRO A 125 30.97 -4.36 -10.05
CA PRO A 125 31.64 -3.67 -8.96
C PRO A 125 33.15 -3.93 -8.97
N PRO A 126 33.96 -3.05 -8.37
CA PRO A 126 35.38 -3.32 -8.14
C PRO A 126 35.58 -4.66 -7.41
N GLU A 127 36.70 -5.33 -7.66
CA GLU A 127 37.03 -6.56 -6.94
C GLU A 127 37.10 -6.30 -5.43
N SER A 128 36.44 -7.17 -4.67
CA SER A 128 36.48 -7.13 -3.21
C SER A 128 37.77 -7.77 -2.71
N HIS A 129 38.48 -7.09 -1.83
CA HIS A 129 39.65 -7.64 -1.13
C HIS A 129 39.29 -8.38 0.17
N VAL A 130 38.00 -8.65 0.38
CA VAL A 130 37.49 -9.30 1.59
C VAL A 130 37.69 -10.80 1.49
N SER A 131 38.43 -11.39 2.43
CA SER A 131 38.56 -12.84 2.50
C SER A 131 37.34 -13.49 3.17
N TRP A 132 37.15 -14.79 2.95
CA TRP A 132 36.13 -15.56 3.68
C TRP A 132 36.27 -15.43 5.20
N LEU A 133 37.52 -15.37 5.69
CA LEU A 133 37.81 -15.26 7.12
C LEU A 133 37.36 -13.89 7.66
N ASP A 134 37.60 -12.82 6.89
CA ASP A 134 37.15 -11.46 7.26
C ASP A 134 35.62 -11.39 7.33
N TYR A 135 34.94 -12.06 6.40
CA TYR A 135 33.47 -12.13 6.39
C TYR A 135 32.90 -12.93 7.56
N ILE A 136 33.38 -14.17 7.79
CA ILE A 136 32.79 -15.06 8.78
C ILE A 136 33.10 -14.64 10.24
N CYS A 137 34.22 -13.92 10.44
CA CYS A 137 34.61 -13.39 11.74
C CYS A 137 34.06 -11.98 12.00
N ALA A 138 33.36 -11.37 11.04
CA ALA A 138 32.80 -10.04 11.22
C ALA A 138 31.76 -10.00 12.36
N PRO A 139 31.73 -8.94 13.19
CA PRO A 139 30.68 -8.77 14.20
C PRO A 139 29.29 -8.73 13.56
N ALA A 140 28.28 -9.23 14.28
CA ALA A 140 26.91 -9.20 13.82
C ALA A 140 26.45 -7.75 13.53
N GLY A 141 26.07 -7.48 12.28
CA GLY A 141 25.65 -6.16 11.82
C GLY A 141 26.77 -5.28 11.25
N ASP A 142 28.02 -5.71 11.32
CA ASP A 142 29.20 -4.99 10.80
C ASP A 142 29.95 -5.87 9.78
N HIS A 143 29.20 -6.43 8.83
CA HIS A 143 29.77 -7.28 7.80
C HIS A 143 30.50 -6.44 6.74
N PRO A 144 31.60 -6.95 6.16
CA PRO A 144 32.28 -6.24 5.09
C PRO A 144 31.40 -6.12 3.83
N THR A 145 31.58 -5.03 3.07
CA THR A 145 30.86 -4.80 1.80
C THR A 145 31.46 -5.67 0.70
N LEU A 146 30.67 -6.60 0.16
CA LEU A 146 31.10 -7.52 -0.90
C LEU A 146 30.80 -7.03 -2.32
N GLY A 147 29.93 -6.02 -2.47
CA GLY A 147 29.45 -5.50 -3.75
C GLY A 147 29.71 -4.00 -3.91
N ARG A 148 28.79 -3.32 -4.60
CA ARG A 148 28.82 -1.85 -4.67
C ARG A 148 28.53 -1.24 -3.30
N GLU A 149 29.15 -0.10 -3.03
CA GLU A 149 28.87 0.69 -1.82
C GLU A 149 27.39 1.05 -1.73
N LEU A 150 26.82 0.87 -0.54
CA LEU A 150 25.39 1.05 -0.29
C LEU A 150 25.01 2.53 -0.35
N VAL A 151 24.25 2.92 -1.39
CA VAL A 151 23.68 4.26 -1.50
C VAL A 151 22.25 4.21 -0.99
N HIS A 152 22.09 4.47 0.31
CA HIS A 152 20.79 4.43 0.96
C HIS A 152 20.39 5.77 1.58
N LYS A 153 19.07 5.97 1.71
CA LYS A 153 18.48 7.11 2.39
C LYS A 153 17.34 6.62 3.27
N GLU A 154 17.42 6.97 4.55
CA GLU A 154 16.33 6.81 5.49
C GLU A 154 15.62 8.16 5.69
N THR A 155 14.29 8.12 5.75
CA THR A 155 13.47 9.29 6.02
C THR A 155 12.36 8.91 6.97
N SER A 156 12.20 9.71 8.03
CA SER A 156 11.05 9.62 8.92
C SER A 156 10.24 10.90 8.79
N LYS A 157 8.97 10.78 8.45
CA LYS A 157 8.05 11.92 8.30
C LYS A 157 6.81 11.70 9.14
N ALA A 158 6.44 12.72 9.91
CA ALA A 158 5.19 12.74 10.65
C ALA A 158 4.02 13.06 9.73
N PHE A 159 2.93 12.30 9.87
CA PHE A 159 1.69 12.53 9.14
C PHE A 159 0.53 12.70 10.11
N LYS A 160 -0.41 13.56 9.73
CA LYS A 160 -1.70 13.70 10.42
C LYS A 160 -2.73 12.91 9.64
N ALA A 161 -3.21 11.82 10.22
CA ALA A 161 -4.34 11.07 9.68
C ALA A 161 -5.62 11.48 10.42
N THR A 162 -6.76 11.15 9.84
CA THR A 162 -8.08 11.41 10.45
C THR A 162 -8.86 10.11 10.52
N VAL A 163 -9.59 9.90 11.62
CA VAL A 163 -10.55 8.81 11.78
C VAL A 163 -11.91 9.38 12.19
N ALA A 164 -12.98 8.87 11.60
CA ALA A 164 -14.34 9.14 12.02
C ALA A 164 -14.89 7.91 12.74
N MET A 165 -15.35 8.11 13.97
CA MET A 165 -15.87 7.06 14.83
C MET A 165 -17.38 7.22 14.98
N SER A 166 -18.14 6.15 14.75
CA SER A 166 -19.59 6.17 14.94
C SER A 166 -20.01 5.16 16.03
N PRO A 167 -20.71 5.59 17.08
CA PRO A 167 -21.28 4.69 18.08
C PRO A 167 -22.49 3.91 17.55
N ASP A 168 -23.15 4.42 16.52
CA ASP A 168 -24.38 3.86 15.95
C ASP A 168 -24.11 2.81 14.86
N PHE A 169 -22.84 2.53 14.56
CA PHE A 169 -22.49 1.53 13.56
C PHE A 169 -22.86 0.12 14.09
N PRO A 170 -23.54 -0.71 13.29
CA PRO A 170 -24.06 -2.01 13.73
C PRO A 170 -23.00 -3.06 14.06
N LEU A 171 -21.77 -2.90 13.55
CA LEU A 171 -20.65 -3.78 13.87
C LEU A 171 -19.79 -3.18 14.99
N SER A 172 -19.47 -3.98 16.00
CA SER A 172 -18.50 -3.57 17.01
C SER A 172 -17.05 -3.84 16.56
N VAL A 173 -16.10 -3.14 17.19
CA VAL A 173 -14.67 -3.39 17.02
C VAL A 173 -14.32 -4.85 17.36
N ASP A 174 -14.89 -5.41 18.43
CA ASP A 174 -14.64 -6.79 18.84
C ASP A 174 -15.15 -7.81 17.81
N MET A 175 -16.32 -7.56 17.22
CA MET A 175 -16.86 -8.42 16.15
C MET A 175 -15.96 -8.39 14.91
N LEU A 176 -15.45 -7.22 14.54
CA LEU A 176 -14.48 -7.10 13.46
C LEU A 176 -13.22 -7.90 13.76
N LEU A 177 -12.67 -7.81 14.98
CA LEU A 177 -11.47 -8.58 15.37
C LEU A 177 -11.69 -10.10 15.25
N ASN A 178 -12.87 -10.60 15.62
CA ASN A 178 -13.23 -12.01 15.43
C ASN A 178 -13.28 -12.42 13.96
N VAL A 179 -13.84 -11.57 13.09
CA VAL A 179 -13.84 -11.81 11.63
C VAL A 179 -12.42 -11.81 11.09
N LEU A 180 -11.60 -10.82 11.49
CA LEU A 180 -10.20 -10.70 11.09
C LEU A 180 -9.37 -11.92 11.53
N GLU A 181 -9.68 -12.51 12.68
CA GLU A 181 -9.04 -13.73 13.17
C GLU A 181 -9.29 -14.93 12.26
N VAL A 182 -10.51 -15.12 11.76
CA VAL A 182 -10.84 -16.24 10.86
C VAL A 182 -10.16 -16.08 9.49
N ILE A 183 -9.99 -14.84 9.00
CA ILE A 183 -9.35 -14.54 7.71
C ILE A 183 -7.85 -14.24 7.81
N THR A 184 -7.20 -14.53 8.95
CA THR A 184 -5.78 -14.25 9.21
C THR A 184 -4.74 -14.86 8.24
N PRO A 185 -4.98 -15.91 7.42
CA PRO A 185 -3.96 -16.39 6.50
C PRO A 185 -3.45 -15.33 5.50
N PHE A 186 -4.20 -14.25 5.32
CA PHE A 186 -3.86 -13.15 4.42
C PHE A 186 -3.01 -12.07 5.15
N LYS A 187 -1.73 -11.95 4.78
CA LYS A 187 -0.75 -11.02 5.37
C LYS A 187 -1.22 -9.56 5.50
N HIS A 188 -2.12 -9.11 4.63
CA HIS A 188 -2.62 -7.74 4.61
C HIS A 188 -3.58 -7.42 5.77
N PHE A 189 -4.27 -8.40 6.36
CA PHE A 189 -5.24 -8.17 7.44
C PHE A 189 -4.60 -8.04 8.82
N ASN A 190 -3.35 -8.49 8.99
CA ASN A 190 -2.62 -8.33 10.25
C ASN A 190 -2.42 -6.86 10.63
N LYS A 191 -2.09 -5.99 9.66
CA LYS A 191 -1.93 -4.54 9.91
C LYS A 191 -3.25 -3.87 10.30
N LEU A 192 -4.36 -4.28 9.69
CA LEU A 192 -5.69 -3.78 10.05
C LEU A 192 -6.08 -4.26 11.46
N ARG A 193 -5.81 -5.52 11.79
CA ARG A 193 -6.01 -6.08 13.13
C ARG A 193 -5.21 -5.32 14.18
N GLU A 194 -3.91 -5.11 13.94
CA GLU A 194 -3.04 -4.32 14.81
C GLU A 194 -3.58 -2.91 15.02
N PHE A 195 -4.04 -2.24 13.95
CA PHE A 195 -4.65 -0.91 14.04
C PHE A 195 -5.93 -0.90 14.87
N VAL A 196 -6.82 -1.87 14.66
CA VAL A 196 -8.09 -1.98 15.38
C VAL A 196 -7.88 -2.35 16.86
N GLN A 197 -6.83 -3.11 17.18
CA GLN A 197 -6.43 -3.45 18.55
C GLN A 197 -5.81 -2.26 19.32
N MET A 198 -5.50 -1.15 18.65
CA MET A 198 -5.10 0.08 19.33
C MET A 198 -6.27 0.62 20.15
N LYS A 199 -5.99 1.50 21.13
CA LYS A 199 -7.02 2.21 21.90
C LYS A 199 -7.73 3.25 21.02
N LEU A 200 -8.54 2.77 20.07
CA LEU A 200 -9.42 3.61 19.27
C LEU A 200 -10.38 4.38 20.19
N PRO A 201 -10.82 5.59 19.78
CA PRO A 201 -11.88 6.28 20.50
C PRO A 201 -13.19 5.48 20.52
N PRO A 202 -14.18 5.84 21.34
CA PRO A 202 -15.45 5.12 21.41
C PRO A 202 -16.18 5.03 20.05
N GLY A 203 -16.73 3.85 19.74
CA GLY A 203 -17.47 3.57 18.51
C GLY A 203 -16.68 2.74 17.50
N PHE A 204 -17.18 2.66 16.26
CA PHE A 204 -16.56 1.95 15.15
C PHE A 204 -15.92 2.91 14.14
N PRO A 205 -14.73 2.61 13.58
CA PRO A 205 -14.03 3.49 12.64
C PRO A 205 -14.67 3.44 11.23
N VAL A 206 -15.77 4.17 11.04
CA VAL A 206 -16.51 4.20 9.76
C VAL A 206 -15.77 4.93 8.64
N LYS A 207 -14.74 5.72 8.95
CA LYS A 207 -13.84 6.32 7.95
C LYS A 207 -12.43 6.53 8.48
N ILE A 208 -11.43 6.24 7.65
CA ILE A 208 -10.01 6.46 7.94
C ILE A 208 -9.36 7.12 6.71
N ASP A 209 -8.77 8.29 6.91
CA ASP A 209 -7.99 9.02 5.91
C ASP A 209 -6.51 9.02 6.32
N ILE A 210 -5.66 8.26 5.61
CA ILE A 210 -4.23 8.13 5.89
C ILE A 210 -3.42 8.68 4.70
N PRO A 211 -2.61 9.73 4.89
CA PRO A 211 -1.66 10.17 3.88
C PRO A 211 -0.57 9.10 3.67
N ILE A 212 -0.39 8.66 2.43
CA ILE A 212 0.61 7.63 2.09
C ILE A 212 1.84 8.27 1.43
N LEU A 213 1.61 9.23 0.52
CA LEU A 213 2.65 10.03 -0.14
C LEU A 213 2.22 11.51 -0.16
N PRO A 214 3.13 12.47 -0.42
CA PRO A 214 2.71 13.81 -0.78
C PRO A 214 1.64 13.74 -1.87
N THR A 215 0.52 14.44 -1.66
CA THR A 215 -0.66 14.48 -2.57
C THR A 215 -1.50 13.20 -2.70
N VAL A 216 -1.11 12.06 -2.10
CA VAL A 216 -1.89 10.81 -2.13
C VAL A 216 -2.36 10.43 -0.73
N THR A 217 -3.68 10.35 -0.58
CA THR A 217 -4.34 9.93 0.66
C THR A 217 -5.13 8.65 0.42
N ALA A 218 -4.80 7.59 1.16
CA ALA A 218 -5.63 6.40 1.22
C ALA A 218 -6.86 6.68 2.08
N LYS A 219 -8.05 6.40 1.54
CA LYS A 219 -9.33 6.59 2.21
C LYS A 219 -10.06 5.27 2.29
N ILE A 220 -10.37 4.85 3.52
CA ILE A 220 -11.15 3.66 3.82
C ILE A 220 -12.47 4.14 4.42
N THR A 221 -13.61 3.69 3.91
CA THR A 221 -14.94 4.09 4.40
C THR A 221 -15.88 2.90 4.47
N PHE A 222 -16.66 2.83 5.53
CA PHE A 222 -17.78 1.90 5.72
C PHE A 222 -19.07 2.69 5.54
N GLN A 223 -19.67 2.60 4.36
CA GLN A 223 -20.86 3.39 4.01
C GLN A 223 -22.15 2.60 4.16
N GLU A 224 -22.12 1.32 3.80
CA GLU A 224 -23.28 0.44 3.85
C GLU A 224 -22.90 -0.89 4.52
N PHE A 225 -23.63 -1.24 5.57
CA PHE A 225 -23.45 -2.50 6.28
C PHE A 225 -24.82 -3.10 6.59
N ALA A 226 -24.97 -4.40 6.32
CA ALA A 226 -26.17 -5.15 6.63
C ALA A 226 -25.82 -6.55 7.12
N PHE A 227 -26.43 -6.97 8.23
CA PHE A 227 -26.44 -8.37 8.62
C PHE A 227 -27.39 -9.13 7.70
N ARG A 228 -26.84 -10.08 6.95
CA ARG A 228 -27.58 -10.90 5.99
C ARG A 228 -27.35 -12.38 6.25
N ASN A 229 -28.46 -13.09 6.44
CA ASN A 229 -28.49 -14.55 6.55
C ASN A 229 -29.09 -15.19 5.28
N ASP A 230 -29.41 -14.38 4.28
CA ASP A 230 -30.11 -14.72 3.05
C ASP A 230 -29.19 -14.67 1.82
N ILE A 231 -27.87 -14.67 2.03
CA ILE A 231 -26.89 -14.71 0.95
C ILE A 231 -26.94 -16.10 0.31
N LYS A 232 -27.42 -16.15 -0.93
CA LYS A 232 -27.55 -17.42 -1.67
C LYS A 232 -26.18 -18.04 -1.92
N PRO A 233 -25.98 -19.35 -1.68
CA PRO A 233 -24.72 -20.04 -1.97
C PRO A 233 -24.26 -19.87 -3.43
N GLU A 234 -25.21 -19.78 -4.36
CA GLU A 234 -24.99 -19.54 -5.79
C GLU A 234 -24.16 -18.28 -6.09
N LEU A 235 -24.10 -17.30 -5.18
CA LEU A 235 -23.27 -16.09 -5.35
C LEU A 235 -21.77 -16.38 -5.21
N PHE A 236 -21.40 -17.54 -4.66
CA PHE A 236 -20.01 -17.98 -4.47
C PHE A 236 -19.58 -19.07 -5.45
N GLU A 237 -20.43 -19.35 -6.44
CA GLU A 237 -20.16 -20.31 -7.51
C GLU A 237 -20.11 -19.58 -8.86
N ILE A 238 -19.42 -20.18 -9.83
CA ILE A 238 -19.48 -19.69 -11.22
C ILE A 238 -20.79 -20.22 -11.82
N PRO A 239 -21.73 -19.36 -12.26
CA PRO A 239 -22.99 -19.84 -12.81
C PRO A 239 -22.77 -20.74 -14.03
N ALA A 240 -23.55 -21.82 -14.15
CA ALA A 240 -23.34 -22.84 -15.19
C ALA A 240 -23.44 -22.33 -16.64
N HIS A 241 -24.08 -21.19 -16.86
CA HIS A 241 -24.21 -20.56 -18.18
C HIS A 241 -23.04 -19.63 -18.52
N TYR A 242 -22.09 -19.44 -17.60
CA TYR A 242 -20.93 -18.59 -17.87
C TYR A 242 -19.90 -19.34 -18.71
N ILE A 243 -19.29 -18.63 -19.64
CA ILE A 243 -18.27 -19.18 -20.55
C ILE A 243 -16.90 -18.66 -20.14
N GLU A 244 -15.88 -19.53 -20.16
CA GLU A 244 -14.50 -19.12 -19.91
C GLU A 244 -13.98 -18.32 -21.11
N ASP A 245 -13.58 -17.08 -20.89
CA ASP A 245 -12.86 -16.25 -21.85
C ASP A 245 -11.54 -15.80 -21.21
N PRO A 246 -10.42 -16.46 -21.55
CA PRO A 246 -9.11 -16.11 -21.03
C PRO A 246 -8.61 -14.71 -21.39
N THR A 247 -9.28 -14.01 -22.32
CA THR A 247 -8.87 -12.70 -22.83
C THR A 247 -9.80 -11.56 -22.39
N ARG A 248 -10.81 -11.86 -21.56
CA ARG A 248 -11.85 -10.90 -21.18
C ARG A 248 -11.29 -9.71 -20.40
N PHE A 249 -10.33 -9.98 -19.54
CA PHE A 249 -9.64 -9.05 -18.67
C PHE A 249 -8.14 -9.14 -19.01
N PRO A 250 -7.66 -8.40 -20.01
CA PRO A 250 -6.26 -8.48 -20.44
C PRO A 250 -5.27 -8.01 -19.36
N ASP A 251 -5.72 -7.22 -18.38
CA ASP A 251 -4.89 -6.69 -17.29
C ASP A 251 -4.85 -7.60 -16.03
N LEU A 252 -5.35 -8.85 -16.12
CA LEU A 252 -5.58 -9.79 -15.00
C LEU A 252 -5.09 -11.21 -15.29
#